data_AF-A0A2W4MH39-F1
#
_entry.id   AF-A0A2W4MH39-F1
#
_cell.length_a   1.000
_cell.length_b   1.000
_cell.length_c   1.000
_cell.angle_alpha   90.00
_cell.angle_beta   90.00
_cell.angle_gamma   90.00
#
_symmetry.space_group_name_H-M   'P 1'
#
loop_
_entity.id
_entity.type
_entity.pdbx_description
1 polymer ?
#
loop_
_entity_poly.entity_id
_entity_poly.type
_entity_poly.pdbx_seq_one_letter_code
_entity_poly.pdbx_strand_id
1 'polypeptide(L)'
;MLRPEDIEQKTFSTALRGYDLNEVDDFLDEVTATVRSLYEQLEEARKAQPVQPQPAAQPAAAPAPAAAPAGIDESAVGRALVKAQETADRIVAEANAEADRILARARAEAETWEADRDAKRREAEQEMAELQARVHAVRRELARLASDVADSLDRMDEAISGVAVTSAETDTYGRHAVAGSEAVEETSSYGFDAESSAGSPDDDSYSPDDDDDDAYTPDDDVAYSPDDEDEDDGDEDDDALGLILDDGDEDEDEEDEYEFDSDSSSDDDEPGF
;
A
#
# COMPACT_ATOMS: atom_id res chain seq x y z
N MET A 1 16.24 37.23 6.37
CA MET A 1 16.02 35.86 5.87
C MET A 1 17.18 35.03 6.39
N LEU A 2 16.91 33.82 6.87
CA LEU A 2 17.98 32.89 7.24
C LEU A 2 18.73 32.49 5.98
N ARG A 3 20.06 32.55 6.01
CA ARG A 3 20.88 31.99 4.92
C ARG A 3 21.07 30.50 5.16
N PRO A 4 21.31 29.70 4.10
CA PRO A 4 21.66 28.28 4.26
C PRO A 4 22.79 28.05 5.27
N GLU A 5 23.83 28.91 5.24
CA GLU A 5 24.96 28.88 6.18
C GLU A 5 24.56 29.08 7.65
N ASP A 6 23.47 29.80 7.90
CA ASP A 6 22.99 30.10 9.25
C ASP A 6 22.23 28.89 9.86
N ILE A 7 21.81 27.94 9.03
CA ILE A 7 21.12 26.69 9.42
C ILE A 7 22.16 25.60 9.71
N GLU A 8 23.18 25.46 8.86
CA GLU A 8 24.29 24.51 9.07
C GLU A 8 25.10 24.80 10.34
N GLN A 9 25.19 26.06 10.76
CA GLN A 9 25.90 26.46 11.98
C GLN A 9 25.02 26.42 13.24
N LYS A 10 23.76 26.00 13.11
CA LYS A 10 22.80 26.01 14.21
C LYS A 10 23.01 24.80 15.12
N THR A 11 23.32 25.06 16.38
CA THR A 11 23.45 24.00 17.40
C THR A 11 22.30 24.06 18.40
N PHE A 12 21.84 22.88 18.84
CA PHE A 12 20.78 22.71 19.82
C PHE A 12 21.33 22.00 21.07
N SER A 13 20.83 22.37 22.26
CA SER A 13 21.23 21.72 23.51
C SER A 13 20.49 20.41 23.73
N THR A 14 21.21 19.33 24.06
CA THR A 14 20.61 18.02 24.35
C THR A 14 19.91 18.00 25.71
N ALA A 15 18.68 17.48 25.76
CA ALA A 15 17.90 17.31 27.00
C ALA A 15 17.64 15.82 27.29
N LEU A 16 17.30 15.49 28.55
CA LEU A 16 17.07 14.10 29.00
C LEU A 16 15.90 13.40 28.26
N ARG A 17 15.01 14.19 27.65
CA ARG A 17 14.04 13.80 26.62
C ARG A 17 14.10 14.87 25.54
N GLY A 18 14.27 14.48 24.29
CA GLY A 18 14.40 15.38 23.16
C GLY A 18 14.27 14.63 21.84
N TYR A 19 14.29 15.37 20.75
CA TYR A 19 14.33 14.81 19.40
C TYR A 19 15.64 14.05 19.17
N ASP A 20 15.59 13.04 18.29
CA ASP A 20 16.79 12.32 17.89
C ASP A 20 17.73 13.25 17.12
N LEU A 21 19.02 13.22 17.45
CA LEU A 21 19.98 14.15 16.84
C LEU A 21 20.16 13.86 15.34
N ASN A 22 20.10 12.60 14.92
CA ASN A 22 20.29 12.25 13.51
C ASN A 22 19.07 12.66 12.69
N GLU A 23 17.85 12.43 13.22
CA GLU A 23 16.61 12.88 12.57
C GLU A 23 16.55 14.41 12.43
N VAL A 24 17.04 15.13 13.44
CA VAL A 24 17.16 16.59 13.38
C VAL A 24 18.21 17.01 12.34
N ASP A 25 19.38 16.39 12.30
CA ASP A 25 20.42 16.71 11.31
C ASP A 25 19.94 16.41 9.87
N ASP A 26 19.29 15.27 9.63
CA ASP A 26 18.70 14.90 8.33
C ASP A 26 17.65 15.94 7.88
N PHE A 27 16.79 16.38 8.79
CA PHE A 27 15.81 17.44 8.52
C PHE A 27 16.49 18.79 8.23
N LEU A 28 17.56 19.14 8.95
CA LEU A 28 18.30 20.38 8.70
C LEU A 28 19.00 20.38 7.35
N ASP A 29 19.50 19.24 6.89
CA ASP A 29 20.06 19.08 5.54
C ASP A 29 18.99 19.31 4.46
N GLU A 30 17.79 18.74 4.64
CA GLU A 30 16.65 18.93 3.73
C GLU A 30 16.20 20.40 3.67
N VAL A 31 16.07 21.05 4.84
CA VAL A 31 15.72 22.47 4.92
C VAL A 31 16.80 23.34 4.27
N THR A 32 18.08 23.01 4.49
CA THR A 32 19.20 23.76 3.90
C THR A 32 19.21 23.64 2.37
N ALA A 33 18.99 22.44 1.83
CA ALA A 33 18.86 22.20 0.39
C ALA A 33 17.69 22.99 -0.21
N THR A 34 16.55 22.99 0.49
CA THR A 34 15.34 23.74 0.09
C THR A 34 15.60 25.24 0.08
N VAL A 35 16.20 25.79 1.13
CA VAL A 35 16.52 27.22 1.23
C VAL A 35 17.53 27.63 0.14
N ARG A 36 18.55 26.80 -0.14
CA ARG A 36 19.48 27.04 -1.28
C ARG A 36 18.72 27.13 -2.61
N SER A 37 17.85 26.17 -2.88
CA SER A 37 17.03 26.17 -4.09
C SER A 37 16.14 27.41 -4.20
N LEU A 38 15.51 27.84 -3.11
CA LEU A 38 14.72 29.08 -3.06
C LEU A 38 15.56 30.32 -3.38
N TYR A 39 16.79 30.40 -2.86
CA TYR A 39 17.70 31.50 -3.17
C TYR A 39 18.13 31.50 -4.65
N GLU A 40 18.42 30.32 -5.22
CA GLU A 40 18.74 30.17 -6.64
C GLU A 40 17.56 30.58 -7.53
N GLN A 41 16.34 30.14 -7.19
CA GLN A 41 15.12 30.53 -7.89
C GLN A 41 14.86 32.04 -7.80
N LEU A 42 15.12 32.66 -6.64
CA LEU A 42 15.02 34.12 -6.48
C LEU A 42 16.09 34.86 -7.29
N GLU A 43 17.31 34.34 -7.36
CA GLU A 43 18.35 34.91 -8.21
C GLU A 43 18.02 34.79 -9.69
N GLU A 44 17.52 33.64 -10.12
CA GLU A 44 17.11 33.38 -11.50
C GLU A 44 15.93 34.29 -11.88
N ALA A 45 14.92 34.41 -11.01
CA ALA A 45 13.80 35.33 -11.21
C ALA A 45 14.25 36.81 -11.25
N ARG A 46 15.26 37.19 -10.46
CA ARG A 46 15.87 38.53 -10.51
C ARG A 46 16.68 38.78 -11.78
N LYS A 47 17.39 37.77 -12.29
CA LYS A 47 18.16 37.84 -13.55
C LYS A 47 17.24 37.84 -14.77
N ALA A 48 16.13 37.11 -14.70
CA ALA A 48 15.08 37.06 -15.71
C ALA A 48 14.18 38.31 -15.71
N GLN A 49 14.20 39.11 -14.64
CA GLN A 49 13.61 40.44 -14.66
C GLN A 49 14.48 41.37 -15.52
N PRO A 50 13.97 41.93 -16.64
CA PRO A 50 14.71 42.90 -17.41
C PRO A 50 14.99 44.11 -16.50
N VAL A 51 16.27 44.35 -16.25
CA VAL A 51 16.77 45.59 -15.65
C VAL A 51 16.31 46.73 -16.56
N GLN A 52 15.16 47.34 -16.26
CA GLN A 52 14.91 48.69 -16.72
C GLN A 52 16.06 49.53 -16.16
N PRO A 53 16.81 50.27 -17.00
CA PRO A 53 17.89 51.09 -16.50
C PRO A 53 17.31 52.08 -15.48
N GLN A 54 17.66 51.89 -14.20
CA GLN A 54 17.55 52.95 -13.21
C GLN A 54 18.29 54.16 -13.78
N PRO A 55 17.64 55.32 -13.94
CA PRO A 55 18.35 56.54 -14.27
C PRO A 55 19.37 56.77 -13.16
N ALA A 56 20.64 56.80 -13.53
CA ALA A 56 21.72 57.20 -12.66
C ALA A 56 21.32 58.51 -11.95
N ALA A 57 21.48 58.53 -10.63
CA ALA A 57 21.24 59.70 -9.81
C ALA A 57 22.04 60.90 -10.35
N GLN A 58 21.35 61.81 -11.04
CA GLN A 58 21.86 63.14 -11.33
C GLN A 58 21.74 64.00 -10.05
N PRO A 59 22.72 64.87 -9.76
CA PRO A 59 22.65 65.77 -8.61
C PRO A 59 21.41 66.67 -8.71
N ALA A 60 20.69 66.79 -7.60
CA ALA A 60 19.43 67.52 -7.47
C ALA A 60 19.48 68.93 -8.07
N ALA A 61 18.74 69.13 -9.16
CA ALA A 61 18.27 70.44 -9.57
C ALA A 61 16.92 70.73 -8.88
N ALA A 62 16.72 71.99 -8.50
CA ALA A 62 15.61 72.53 -7.71
C ALA A 62 14.20 72.09 -8.21
N PRO A 63 13.20 72.02 -7.31
CA PRO A 63 11.87 71.52 -7.66
C PRO A 63 11.16 72.50 -8.59
N ALA A 64 10.87 72.06 -9.81
CA ALA A 64 9.86 72.67 -10.67
C ALA A 64 8.45 72.28 -10.16
N PRO A 65 7.44 73.17 -10.32
CA PRO A 65 6.12 72.95 -9.75
C PRO A 65 5.45 71.71 -10.36
N ALA A 66 4.91 70.86 -9.48
CA ALA A 66 4.13 69.68 -9.84
C ALA A 66 2.95 70.08 -10.73
N ALA A 67 2.97 69.59 -11.97
CA ALA A 67 1.79 69.55 -12.80
C ALA A 67 0.78 68.60 -12.15
N ALA A 68 -0.44 69.10 -11.92
CA ALA A 68 -1.59 68.31 -11.50
C ALA A 68 -1.80 67.13 -12.47
N PRO A 69 -2.30 65.97 -12.00
CA PRO A 69 -2.60 64.86 -12.89
C PRO A 69 -3.68 65.31 -13.89
N ALA A 70 -3.28 65.45 -15.15
CA ALA A 70 -4.23 65.52 -16.25
C ALA A 70 -5.09 64.25 -16.19
N GLY A 71 -6.40 64.44 -16.41
CA GLY A 71 -7.46 63.47 -16.10
C GLY A 71 -7.10 62.02 -16.42
N ILE A 72 -7.43 61.15 -15.46
CA ILE A 72 -7.43 59.72 -15.67
C ILE A 72 -8.31 59.45 -16.89
N ASP A 73 -7.71 58.86 -17.94
CA ASP A 73 -8.46 58.45 -19.13
C ASP A 73 -9.34 57.26 -18.73
N GLU A 74 -10.63 57.52 -18.48
CA GLU A 74 -11.65 56.52 -18.13
C GLU A 74 -11.62 55.31 -19.08
N SER A 75 -11.29 55.54 -20.36
CA SER A 75 -11.18 54.48 -21.37
C SER A 75 -9.94 53.60 -21.16
N ALA A 76 -8.84 54.17 -20.65
CA ALA A 76 -7.64 53.43 -20.31
C ALA A 76 -7.84 52.59 -19.05
N VAL A 77 -8.61 53.10 -18.07
CA VAL A 77 -9.00 52.34 -16.87
C VAL A 77 -9.91 51.17 -17.24
N GLY A 78 -10.92 51.38 -18.10
CA GLY A 78 -11.80 50.31 -18.57
C GLY A 78 -11.04 49.21 -19.32
N ARG A 79 -10.11 49.57 -20.22
CA ARG A 79 -9.24 48.58 -20.90
C ARG A 79 -8.32 47.83 -19.94
N ALA A 80 -7.80 48.50 -18.91
CA ALA A 80 -6.98 47.86 -17.88
C ALA A 80 -7.81 46.89 -17.03
N LEU A 81 -9.05 47.24 -16.69
CA LEU A 81 -9.96 46.38 -15.93
C LEU A 81 -10.34 45.12 -16.72
N VAL A 82 -10.67 45.26 -18.01
CA VAL A 82 -10.97 44.11 -18.87
C VAL A 82 -9.78 43.16 -18.97
N LYS A 83 -8.56 43.69 -19.18
CA LYS A 83 -7.34 42.85 -19.19
C LYS A 83 -7.05 42.20 -17.85
N ALA A 84 -7.32 42.90 -16.74
CA ALA A 84 -7.18 42.34 -15.41
C ALA A 84 -8.18 41.19 -15.19
N GLN A 85 -9.43 41.36 -15.65
CA GLN A 85 -10.45 40.31 -15.61
C GLN A 85 -10.04 39.10 -16.45
N GLU A 86 -9.67 39.30 -17.72
CA GLU A 86 -9.17 38.23 -18.59
C GLU A 86 -7.97 37.48 -17.99
N THR A 87 -7.09 38.21 -17.29
CA THR A 87 -5.95 37.60 -16.59
C THR A 87 -6.39 36.82 -15.37
N ALA A 88 -7.34 37.32 -14.59
CA ALA A 88 -7.90 36.62 -13.45
C ALA A 88 -8.59 35.32 -13.90
N ASP A 89 -9.43 35.39 -14.94
CA ASP A 89 -10.14 34.22 -15.48
C ASP A 89 -9.15 33.16 -15.98
N ARG A 90 -8.07 33.59 -16.65
CA ARG A 90 -6.99 32.68 -17.07
C ARG A 90 -6.29 32.01 -15.91
N ILE A 91 -5.97 32.76 -14.83
CA ILE A 91 -5.34 32.20 -13.64
C ILE A 91 -6.26 31.18 -12.97
N VAL A 92 -7.57 31.47 -12.88
CA VAL A 92 -8.55 30.53 -12.32
C VAL A 92 -8.64 29.27 -13.16
N ALA A 93 -8.70 29.40 -14.49
CA ALA A 93 -8.73 28.24 -15.39
C ALA A 93 -7.46 27.38 -15.26
N GLU A 94 -6.28 28.01 -15.18
CA GLU A 94 -5.00 27.32 -15.00
C GLU A 94 -4.93 26.61 -13.63
N ALA A 95 -5.36 27.28 -12.57
CA ALA A 95 -5.41 26.72 -11.22
C ALA A 95 -6.36 25.52 -11.13
N ASN A 96 -7.55 25.60 -11.75
CA ASN A 96 -8.48 24.49 -11.81
C ASN A 96 -7.90 23.31 -12.61
N ALA A 97 -7.31 23.58 -13.77
CA ALA A 97 -6.67 22.53 -14.57
C ALA A 97 -5.47 21.88 -13.87
N GLU A 98 -4.74 22.62 -13.02
CA GLU A 98 -3.69 22.07 -12.17
C GLU A 98 -4.27 21.24 -11.02
N ALA A 99 -5.33 21.73 -10.37
CA ALA A 99 -6.03 21.00 -9.32
C ALA A 99 -6.57 19.65 -9.84
N ASP A 100 -7.19 19.65 -11.02
CA ASP A 100 -7.68 18.42 -11.67
C ASP A 100 -6.53 17.46 -11.98
N ARG A 101 -5.37 17.96 -12.43
CA ARG A 101 -4.17 17.15 -12.65
C ARG A 101 -3.63 16.55 -11.35
N ILE A 102 -3.60 17.31 -10.27
CA ILE A 102 -3.18 16.83 -8.95
C ILE A 102 -4.15 15.74 -8.46
N LEU A 103 -5.46 15.97 -8.57
CA LEU A 103 -6.47 14.99 -8.16
C LEU A 103 -6.40 13.72 -8.99
N ALA A 104 -6.24 13.82 -10.32
CA ALA A 104 -6.09 12.67 -11.20
C ALA A 104 -4.84 11.85 -10.84
N ARG A 105 -3.71 12.52 -10.60
CA ARG A 105 -2.48 11.87 -10.15
C ARG A 105 -2.64 11.19 -8.79
N ALA A 106 -3.23 11.88 -7.82
CA ALA A 106 -3.44 11.34 -6.49
C ALA A 106 -4.36 10.11 -6.51
N ARG A 107 -5.40 10.12 -7.36
CA ARG A 107 -6.30 8.96 -7.57
C ARG A 107 -5.55 7.80 -8.22
N ALA A 108 -4.80 8.05 -9.30
CA ALA A 108 -4.01 7.01 -9.94
C ALA A 108 -2.97 6.41 -8.98
N GLU A 109 -2.28 7.23 -8.20
CA GLU A 109 -1.38 6.75 -7.15
C GLU A 109 -2.15 5.91 -6.12
N ALA A 110 -3.27 6.39 -5.58
CA ALA A 110 -4.09 5.63 -4.63
C ALA A 110 -4.53 4.27 -5.17
N GLU A 111 -5.00 4.20 -6.42
CA GLU A 111 -5.35 2.94 -7.08
C GLU A 111 -4.16 1.98 -7.18
N THR A 112 -2.96 2.49 -7.50
CA THR A 112 -1.75 1.64 -7.52
C THR A 112 -1.38 1.14 -6.13
N TRP A 113 -1.52 1.97 -5.08
CA TRP A 113 -1.29 1.56 -3.69
C TRP A 113 -2.29 0.50 -3.24
N GLU A 114 -3.57 0.65 -3.59
CA GLU A 114 -4.60 -0.34 -3.29
C GLU A 114 -4.31 -1.67 -4.01
N ALA A 115 -3.93 -1.61 -5.30
CA ALA A 115 -3.56 -2.80 -6.07
C ALA A 115 -2.34 -3.52 -5.47
N ASP A 116 -1.30 -2.78 -5.06
CA ASP A 116 -0.12 -3.36 -4.40
C ASP A 116 -0.46 -3.97 -3.04
N ARG A 117 -1.27 -3.29 -2.23
CA ARG A 117 -1.75 -3.83 -0.94
C ARG A 117 -2.58 -5.10 -1.12
N ASP A 118 -3.44 -5.12 -2.12
CA ASP A 118 -4.25 -6.28 -2.48
C ASP A 118 -3.37 -7.44 -2.98
N ALA A 119 -2.35 -7.17 -3.79
CA ALA A 119 -1.40 -8.17 -4.25
C ALA A 119 -0.63 -8.78 -3.07
N LYS A 120 -0.09 -7.95 -2.17
CA LYS A 120 0.62 -8.39 -0.95
C LYS A 120 -0.28 -9.19 -0.01
N ARG A 121 -1.54 -8.76 0.15
CA ARG A 121 -2.51 -9.52 0.95
C ARG A 121 -2.74 -10.91 0.36
N ARG A 122 -2.96 -11.00 -0.96
CA ARG A 122 -3.15 -12.29 -1.65
C ARG A 122 -1.92 -13.18 -1.56
N GLU A 123 -0.72 -12.61 -1.69
CA GLU A 123 0.54 -13.35 -1.52
C GLU A 123 0.65 -13.94 -0.11
N ALA A 124 0.43 -13.11 0.93
CA ALA A 124 0.45 -13.58 2.31
C ALA A 124 -0.61 -14.64 2.60
N GLU A 125 -1.82 -14.50 2.05
CA GLU A 125 -2.88 -15.51 2.16
C GLU A 125 -2.48 -16.84 1.49
N GLN A 126 -1.83 -16.78 0.32
CA GLN A 126 -1.32 -17.96 -0.37
C GLN A 126 -0.20 -18.64 0.42
N GLU A 127 0.74 -17.88 0.97
CA GLU A 127 1.80 -18.41 1.82
C GLU A 127 1.23 -19.09 3.07
N MET A 128 0.25 -18.46 3.72
CA MET A 128 -0.42 -19.04 4.89
C MET A 128 -1.15 -20.34 4.52
N ALA A 129 -1.86 -20.37 3.39
CA ALA A 129 -2.51 -21.58 2.90
C ALA A 129 -1.51 -22.69 2.57
N GLU A 130 -0.37 -22.36 1.96
CA GLU A 130 0.71 -23.32 1.68
C GLU A 130 1.32 -23.88 2.97
N LEU A 131 1.64 -23.00 3.93
CA LEU A 131 2.19 -23.41 5.23
C LEU A 131 1.21 -24.31 5.99
N GLN A 132 -0.07 -23.98 6.00
CA GLN A 132 -1.12 -24.82 6.58
C GLN A 132 -1.18 -26.18 5.88
N ALA A 133 -1.20 -26.20 4.54
CA ALA A 133 -1.21 -27.44 3.77
C ALA A 133 0.02 -28.31 4.07
N ARG A 134 1.19 -27.69 4.21
CA ARG A 134 2.45 -28.36 4.58
C ARG A 134 2.39 -28.93 5.99
N VAL A 135 1.88 -28.17 6.97
CA VAL A 135 1.66 -28.67 8.35
C VAL A 135 0.71 -29.86 8.34
N HIS A 136 -0.40 -29.78 7.60
CA HIS A 136 -1.34 -30.90 7.46
C HIS A 136 -0.71 -32.12 6.78
N ALA A 137 0.15 -31.93 5.78
CA ALA A 137 0.89 -33.01 5.13
C ALA A 137 1.84 -33.70 6.11
N VAL A 138 2.67 -32.94 6.84
CA VAL A 138 3.59 -33.47 7.85
C VAL A 138 2.85 -34.21 8.95
N ARG A 139 1.72 -33.66 9.45
CA ARG A 139 0.89 -34.35 10.46
C ARG A 139 0.36 -35.70 9.96
N ARG A 140 -0.09 -35.77 8.71
CA ARG A 140 -0.53 -37.04 8.09
C ARG A 140 0.62 -38.03 7.94
N GLU A 141 1.80 -37.57 7.56
CA GLU A 141 3.00 -38.40 7.44
C GLU A 141 3.42 -38.97 8.80
N LEU A 142 3.43 -38.14 9.85
CA LEU A 142 3.71 -38.58 11.22
C LEU A 142 2.69 -39.60 11.72
N ALA A 143 1.40 -39.38 11.48
CA ALA A 143 0.36 -40.33 11.87
C ALA A 143 0.52 -41.67 11.14
N ARG A 144 0.86 -41.64 9.85
CA ARG A 144 1.16 -42.84 9.06
C ARG A 144 2.37 -43.58 9.61
N LEU A 145 3.48 -42.89 9.85
CA LEU A 145 4.69 -43.50 10.40
C LEU A 145 4.45 -44.10 11.78
N ALA A 146 3.67 -43.44 12.64
CA ALA A 146 3.29 -43.96 13.95
C ALA A 146 2.46 -45.25 13.81
N SER A 147 1.50 -45.30 12.88
CA SER A 147 0.73 -46.51 12.56
C SER A 147 1.63 -47.63 12.05
N ASP A 148 2.53 -47.34 11.11
CA ASP A 148 3.46 -48.32 10.53
C ASP A 148 4.39 -48.92 11.62
N VAL A 149 4.84 -48.10 12.57
CA VAL A 149 5.64 -48.54 13.72
C VAL A 149 4.80 -49.41 14.66
N ALA A 150 3.56 -49.03 14.98
CA ALA A 150 2.66 -49.84 15.80
C ALA A 150 2.42 -51.22 15.16
N ASP A 151 2.06 -51.26 13.88
CA ASP A 151 1.87 -52.50 13.13
C ASP A 151 3.15 -53.36 13.06
N SER A 152 4.33 -52.73 13.07
CA SER A 152 5.60 -53.44 13.13
C SER A 152 5.87 -54.03 14.52
N LEU A 153 5.53 -53.31 15.59
CA LEU A 153 5.67 -53.80 16.96
C LEU A 153 4.73 -54.98 17.21
N ASP A 154 3.47 -54.90 16.76
CA ASP A 154 2.50 -55.98 16.87
C ASP A 154 2.96 -57.24 16.10
N ARG A 155 3.51 -57.06 14.90
CA ARG A 155 4.10 -58.18 14.13
C ARG A 155 5.31 -58.80 14.81
N MET A 156 6.14 -57.99 15.47
CA MET A 156 7.29 -58.51 16.23
C MET A 156 6.82 -59.27 17.48
N ASP A 157 5.80 -58.80 18.18
CA ASP A 157 5.21 -59.49 19.34
C ASP A 157 4.61 -60.84 18.95
N GLU A 158 3.84 -60.91 17.87
CA GLU A 158 3.29 -62.16 17.34
C GLU A 158 4.40 -63.14 16.92
N ALA A 159 5.48 -62.66 16.30
CA ALA A 159 6.62 -63.49 15.93
C ALA A 159 7.36 -64.06 17.16
N ILE A 160 7.52 -63.26 18.22
CA ILE A 160 8.13 -63.70 19.48
C ILE A 160 7.21 -64.73 20.18
N SER A 161 5.91 -64.45 20.25
CA SER A 161 4.90 -65.33 20.87
C SER A 161 4.75 -66.65 20.11
N GLY A 162 4.74 -66.64 18.78
CA GLY A 162 4.71 -67.85 17.95
C GLY A 162 5.97 -68.71 18.08
N VAL A 163 7.15 -68.09 18.23
CA VAL A 163 8.41 -68.81 18.53
C VAL A 163 8.38 -69.44 19.93
N ALA A 164 7.76 -68.78 20.90
CA ALA A 164 7.59 -69.34 22.25
C ALA A 164 6.66 -70.57 22.28
N VAL A 165 5.59 -70.58 21.46
CA VAL A 165 4.66 -71.74 21.36
C VAL A 165 5.29 -72.91 20.59
N THR A 166 6.01 -72.66 19.50
CA THR A 166 6.68 -73.73 18.74
C THR A 166 7.83 -74.41 19.51
N SER A 167 8.42 -73.71 20.48
CA SER A 167 9.44 -74.28 21.38
C SER A 167 8.85 -75.09 22.53
N ALA A 168 7.54 -74.96 22.81
CA ALA A 168 6.86 -75.68 23.88
C ALA A 168 6.29 -77.05 23.45
N GLU A 169 6.28 -77.39 22.15
CA GLU A 169 5.73 -78.66 21.65
C GLU A 169 6.72 -79.84 21.69
N THR A 170 7.93 -79.67 22.23
CA THR A 170 8.91 -80.78 22.40
C THR A 170 9.19 -81.20 23.85
N ASP A 171 8.48 -80.69 24.85
CA ASP A 171 8.72 -81.11 26.25
C ASP A 171 7.47 -81.69 26.92
N THR A 172 7.06 -82.84 26.40
CA THR A 172 6.21 -83.79 27.13
C THR A 172 7.10 -84.80 27.83
N TYR A 173 7.70 -84.46 28.98
CA TYR A 173 8.00 -85.35 30.13
C TYR A 173 8.88 -84.61 31.17
N GLY A 174 8.27 -83.99 32.19
CA GLY A 174 9.08 -83.27 33.18
C GLY A 174 8.36 -82.76 34.41
N ARG A 175 7.42 -83.53 34.98
CA ARG A 175 6.88 -83.26 36.32
C ARG A 175 8.02 -83.31 37.36
N HIS A 176 8.33 -82.18 37.98
CA HIS A 176 8.58 -82.17 39.43
C HIS A 176 8.19 -80.83 40.04
N ALA A 177 7.20 -80.90 40.93
CA ALA A 177 6.85 -79.83 41.84
C ALA A 177 7.96 -79.63 42.87
N VAL A 178 8.25 -78.38 43.21
CA VAL A 178 8.78 -78.01 44.53
C VAL A 178 8.17 -76.67 44.92
N ALA A 179 7.37 -76.75 45.98
CA ALA A 179 6.88 -75.64 46.76
C ALA A 179 8.04 -74.99 47.53
N GLY A 180 8.01 -73.67 47.64
CA GLY A 180 8.95 -72.88 48.42
C GLY A 180 8.49 -71.42 48.46
N SER A 181 7.63 -71.14 49.44
CA SER A 181 7.14 -69.83 49.83
C SER A 181 8.27 -68.92 50.32
N GLU A 182 8.28 -67.65 49.91
CA GLU A 182 8.53 -66.54 50.84
C GLU A 182 8.01 -65.23 50.27
N ALA A 183 7.37 -64.49 51.18
CA ALA A 183 6.54 -63.32 50.94
C ALA A 183 7.37 -62.07 50.68
N VAL A 184 6.92 -61.23 49.74
CA VAL A 184 7.12 -59.78 49.81
C VAL A 184 5.83 -59.13 49.28
N GLU A 185 5.02 -58.66 50.20
CA GLU A 185 3.98 -57.67 49.93
C GLU A 185 4.62 -56.29 50.18
N GLU A 186 4.85 -55.51 49.13
CA GLU A 186 4.75 -54.06 49.24
C GLU A 186 4.16 -53.51 47.95
N THR A 187 2.98 -52.93 48.11
CA THR A 187 2.04 -52.55 47.06
C THR A 187 2.46 -51.24 46.40
N SER A 188 2.81 -51.25 45.12
CA SER A 188 2.76 -50.05 44.29
C SER A 188 1.64 -50.20 43.27
N SER A 189 0.47 -49.74 43.69
CA SER A 189 -0.78 -49.68 42.94
C SER A 189 -0.72 -48.49 41.97
N TYR A 190 -0.25 -48.71 40.74
CA TYR A 190 -0.58 -47.85 39.61
C TYR A 190 -1.77 -48.46 38.86
N GLY A 191 -2.96 -47.96 39.18
CA GLY A 191 -4.20 -48.29 38.48
C GLY A 191 -4.23 -47.58 37.13
N PHE A 192 -4.24 -48.37 36.06
CA PHE A 192 -4.73 -47.96 34.75
C PHE A 192 -6.15 -48.52 34.63
N ASP A 193 -7.12 -47.73 35.07
CA ASP A 193 -8.52 -47.96 34.75
C ASP A 193 -8.89 -47.04 33.58
N ALA A 194 -9.02 -47.68 32.43
CA ALA A 194 -9.73 -47.13 31.30
C ALA A 194 -11.24 -47.31 31.57
N GLU A 195 -11.91 -46.23 31.98
CA GLU A 195 -13.35 -46.10 31.80
C GLU A 195 -13.73 -44.68 31.33
N SER A 196 -14.17 -44.68 30.08
CA SER A 196 -15.13 -43.79 29.43
C SER A 196 -15.94 -42.86 30.33
N SER A 197 -16.11 -41.63 29.86
CA SER A 197 -17.38 -40.86 29.86
C SER A 197 -17.33 -39.49 30.55
N ALA A 198 -17.64 -38.47 29.73
CA ALA A 198 -18.01 -37.10 30.08
C ALA A 198 -16.89 -36.17 30.59
N GLY A 199 -15.92 -35.88 29.71
CA GLY A 199 -15.29 -34.57 29.71
C GLY A 199 -16.23 -33.57 29.04
N SER A 200 -16.81 -32.67 29.82
CA SER A 200 -17.46 -31.47 29.30
C SER A 200 -16.48 -30.74 28.36
N PRO A 201 -16.92 -30.28 27.17
CA PRO A 201 -16.16 -29.29 26.44
C PRO A 201 -16.28 -27.99 27.23
N ASP A 202 -15.22 -27.61 27.96
CA ASP A 202 -15.01 -26.19 28.25
C ASP A 202 -14.72 -25.52 26.91
N ASP A 203 -15.82 -25.03 26.35
CA ASP A 203 -15.91 -24.05 25.29
C ASP A 203 -15.22 -22.78 25.81
N ASP A 204 -13.89 -22.71 25.67
CA ASP A 204 -13.20 -21.43 25.64
C ASP A 204 -13.55 -20.79 24.29
N SER A 205 -14.76 -20.26 24.24
CA SER A 205 -15.18 -19.24 23.30
C SER A 205 -14.15 -18.11 23.39
N TYR A 206 -13.23 -18.10 22.44
CA TYR A 206 -12.57 -16.87 22.04
C TYR A 206 -13.70 -15.98 21.53
N SER A 207 -14.26 -15.15 22.41
CA SER A 207 -15.04 -14.00 21.97
C SER A 207 -14.05 -13.10 21.24
N PRO A 208 -14.17 -12.90 19.92
CA PRO A 208 -13.72 -11.62 19.39
C PRO A 208 -14.57 -10.57 20.10
N ASP A 209 -13.94 -9.73 20.91
CA ASP A 209 -14.47 -8.41 21.21
C ASP A 209 -14.54 -7.67 19.86
N ASP A 210 -15.63 -7.90 19.13
CA ASP A 210 -16.23 -6.90 18.25
C ASP A 210 -16.78 -5.83 19.19
N ASP A 211 -16.06 -4.72 19.33
CA ASP A 211 -16.58 -3.36 19.56
C ASP A 211 -15.40 -2.46 19.96
N ASP A 212 -14.57 -2.08 18.99
CA ASP A 212 -13.94 -0.75 18.89
C ASP A 212 -13.40 -0.59 17.44
N ASP A 213 -14.28 -0.85 16.48
CA ASP A 213 -14.23 -0.16 15.19
C ASP A 213 -14.62 1.30 15.48
N ASP A 214 -13.63 2.14 15.83
CA ASP A 214 -13.69 3.57 15.52
C ASP A 214 -13.60 3.73 13.99
N ALA A 215 -14.63 3.22 13.31
CA ALA A 215 -15.00 3.66 11.99
C ALA A 215 -15.27 5.15 12.12
N TYR A 216 -14.34 5.94 11.59
CA TYR A 216 -14.57 7.33 11.26
C TYR A 216 -15.79 7.39 10.34
N THR A 217 -16.99 7.53 10.91
CA THR A 217 -18.19 7.92 10.17
C THR A 217 -17.96 9.37 9.76
N PRO A 218 -17.83 9.69 8.47
CA PRO A 218 -18.04 11.07 8.07
C PRO A 218 -19.48 11.42 8.47
N ASP A 219 -19.65 12.49 9.24
CA ASP A 219 -20.95 13.12 9.47
C ASP A 219 -21.60 13.44 8.12
N ASP A 220 -22.39 12.50 7.61
CA ASP A 220 -23.34 12.69 6.51
C ASP A 220 -24.58 13.39 7.07
N ASP A 221 -24.41 14.65 7.49
CA ASP A 221 -25.50 15.55 7.86
C ASP A 221 -25.05 17.02 7.75
N VAL A 222 -24.63 17.42 6.55
CA VAL A 222 -24.86 18.80 6.11
C VAL A 222 -25.41 18.75 4.69
N ALA A 223 -26.74 18.61 4.62
CA ALA A 223 -27.51 18.97 3.44
C ALA A 223 -27.17 20.42 3.06
N TYR A 224 -26.27 20.58 2.08
CA TYR A 224 -26.21 21.80 1.30
C TYR A 224 -27.44 21.75 0.39
N SER A 225 -28.48 22.50 0.74
CA SER A 225 -29.60 22.78 -0.15
C SER A 225 -29.06 23.49 -1.40
N PRO A 226 -29.12 22.90 -2.60
CA PRO A 226 -29.13 23.71 -3.80
C PRO A 226 -30.54 24.29 -3.93
N ASP A 227 -30.60 25.62 -3.92
CA ASP A 227 -31.75 26.43 -4.28
C ASP A 227 -32.49 25.89 -5.51
N ASP A 228 -33.81 26.04 -5.44
CA ASP A 228 -34.77 25.92 -6.53
C ASP A 228 -34.30 26.68 -7.78
N GLU A 229 -34.06 25.98 -8.89
CA GLU A 229 -34.29 26.51 -10.23
C GLU A 229 -35.21 25.53 -10.97
N ASP A 230 -36.51 25.82 -10.87
CA ASP A 230 -37.54 25.37 -11.80
C ASP A 230 -37.21 25.88 -13.20
N GLU A 231 -36.99 24.99 -14.17
CA GLU A 231 -37.07 25.17 -15.63
C GLU A 231 -36.53 23.84 -16.21
N ASP A 232 -37.13 23.09 -17.13
CA ASP A 232 -38.20 23.28 -18.11
C ASP A 232 -38.31 21.89 -18.77
N ASP A 233 -39.43 21.18 -18.67
CA ASP A 233 -39.67 19.97 -19.47
C ASP A 233 -41.15 19.92 -19.83
N GLY A 234 -41.51 20.79 -20.78
CA GLY A 234 -42.73 20.68 -21.55
C GLY A 234 -42.56 19.62 -22.64
N ASP A 235 -43.31 18.53 -22.50
CA ASP A 235 -43.56 17.54 -23.54
C ASP A 235 -44.09 18.21 -24.82
N GLU A 236 -43.38 18.08 -25.95
CA GLU A 236 -43.95 18.25 -27.28
C GLU A 236 -43.57 17.04 -28.15
N ASP A 237 -44.41 16.01 -28.05
CA ASP A 237 -44.66 15.08 -29.14
C ASP A 237 -45.21 15.87 -30.34
N ASP A 238 -44.50 15.89 -31.47
CA ASP A 238 -45.11 16.18 -32.78
C ASP A 238 -44.34 15.49 -33.91
N ASP A 239 -44.92 14.37 -34.33
CA ASP A 239 -45.15 13.96 -35.72
C ASP A 239 -44.09 14.20 -36.82
N ALA A 240 -43.56 13.08 -37.30
CA ALA A 240 -43.66 12.65 -38.69
C ALA A 240 -43.31 13.66 -39.82
N LEU A 241 -42.13 13.51 -40.43
CA LEU A 241 -41.86 13.51 -41.89
C LEU A 241 -40.47 12.84 -42.05
N GLY A 242 -40.26 11.76 -42.81
CA GLY A 242 -40.41 11.70 -44.25
C GLY A 242 -39.04 11.37 -44.87
N LEU A 243 -38.88 10.12 -45.31
CA LEU A 243 -37.98 9.58 -46.34
C LEU A 243 -36.95 10.55 -46.97
N ILE A 244 -35.66 10.17 -46.97
CA ILE A 244 -34.76 10.17 -48.14
C ILE A 244 -33.64 9.12 -47.92
N LEU A 245 -33.43 8.31 -48.96
CA LEU A 245 -32.36 7.34 -49.18
C LEU A 245 -31.08 8.04 -49.65
N ASP A 246 -29.90 7.55 -49.24
CA ASP A 246 -28.60 7.62 -49.97
C ASP A 246 -27.59 6.78 -49.14
N ASP A 247 -27.27 5.53 -49.47
CA ASP A 247 -26.20 5.02 -50.37
C ASP A 247 -24.77 5.52 -50.03
N GLY A 248 -23.84 4.56 -49.81
CA GLY A 248 -22.39 4.75 -49.64
C GLY A 248 -21.81 3.81 -48.58
N ASP A 249 -21.49 2.55 -48.94
CA ASP A 249 -20.12 2.05 -49.26
C ASP A 249 -19.24 1.94 -47.99
N GLU A 250 -19.06 0.76 -47.40
CA GLU A 250 -18.00 -0.23 -47.72
C GLU A 250 -16.59 0.38 -47.78
N ASP A 251 -15.82 0.26 -46.69
CA ASP A 251 -14.35 0.27 -46.65
C ASP A 251 -13.96 -0.51 -45.37
N GLU A 252 -13.72 -1.82 -45.50
CA GLU A 252 -12.43 -2.47 -45.76
C GLU A 252 -11.52 -2.56 -44.53
N ASP A 253 -11.29 -3.81 -44.13
CA ASP A 253 -10.46 -4.27 -43.04
C ASP A 253 -8.98 -3.85 -43.25
N GLU A 254 -8.41 -3.02 -42.37
CA GLU A 254 -6.96 -2.84 -42.30
C GLU A 254 -6.36 -3.88 -41.34
N GLU A 255 -5.73 -4.91 -41.95
CA GLU A 255 -4.84 -5.86 -41.31
C GLU A 255 -3.55 -5.15 -40.87
N ASP A 256 -3.35 -4.95 -39.57
CA ASP A 256 -2.07 -4.50 -39.01
C ASP A 256 -1.01 -5.60 -39.14
N GLU A 257 -0.15 -5.44 -40.14
CA GLU A 257 1.02 -6.27 -40.42
C GLU A 257 2.10 -6.02 -39.36
N TYR A 258 2.32 -7.02 -38.51
CA TYR A 258 3.40 -7.08 -37.52
C TYR A 258 4.76 -7.24 -38.20
N GLU A 259 5.49 -6.14 -38.41
CA GLU A 259 6.92 -6.21 -38.78
C GLU A 259 7.80 -6.25 -37.52
N PHE A 260 8.33 -7.45 -37.28
CA PHE A 260 9.24 -7.85 -36.22
C PHE A 260 10.67 -7.51 -36.65
N ASP A 261 11.21 -6.36 -36.21
CA ASP A 261 12.64 -6.07 -36.33
C ASP A 261 13.43 -6.96 -35.35
N SER A 262 13.88 -8.09 -35.89
CA SER A 262 14.98 -8.87 -35.36
C SER A 262 16.30 -8.16 -35.66
N ASP A 263 16.81 -7.35 -34.74
CA ASP A 263 18.25 -7.11 -34.67
C ASP A 263 18.82 -7.95 -33.53
N SER A 264 19.11 -9.20 -33.88
CA SER A 264 19.97 -10.10 -33.12
C SER A 264 21.31 -10.17 -33.84
N SER A 265 22.36 -10.17 -33.03
CA SER A 265 23.72 -10.67 -33.32
C SER A 265 24.71 -9.60 -33.78
N SER A 266 25.89 -9.41 -33.21
CA SER A 266 26.65 -10.02 -32.10
C SER A 266 28.00 -9.27 -32.03
N ASP A 267 28.79 -9.62 -31.02
CA ASP A 267 30.26 -9.53 -30.94
C ASP A 267 30.84 -8.25 -30.33
N ASP A 268 31.36 -8.30 -29.10
CA ASP A 268 32.67 -8.83 -28.66
C ASP A 268 33.71 -7.69 -28.64
N ASP A 269 34.13 -7.27 -27.44
CA ASP A 269 35.52 -6.94 -27.03
C ASP A 269 35.54 -6.06 -25.75
N GLU A 270 35.62 -6.72 -24.59
CA GLU A 270 36.43 -6.23 -23.47
C GLU A 270 37.81 -6.92 -23.57
N PRO A 271 38.92 -6.20 -23.31
CA PRO A 271 39.45 -6.24 -21.95
C PRO A 271 40.12 -4.94 -21.47
N GLY A 272 39.71 -4.48 -20.28
CA GLY A 272 40.43 -3.48 -19.49
C GLY A 272 41.62 -4.11 -18.74
N PHE A 273 42.80 -3.53 -18.96
CA PHE A 273 44.07 -3.79 -18.27
C PHE A 273 44.13 -3.18 -16.87
#